data_AF-A0A346RJR9-F1
#
_entry.id   AF-A0A346RJR9-F1
#
_cell.length_a   1.000
_cell.length_b   1.000
_cell.length_c   1.000
_cell.angle_alpha   90.00
_cell.angle_beta   90.00
_cell.angle_gamma   90.00
#
_symmetry.space_group_name_H-M   'P 1'
#
loop_
_entity.id
_entity.type
_entity.pdbx_description
1 polymer ?
#
loop_
_entity_poly.entity_id
_entity_poly.type
_entity_poly.pdbx_seq_one_letter_code
_entity_poly.pdbx_strand_id
1 'polypeptide(L)'
;MFFFSLNLILTFSILFMNHPISLGFIILLYTISSCCFMGMFSFNFWFSYILIIIMIGGLLILFIYMTSLASNEKFNLNWKFLVIIPLIIMISWLMKNFDYLDSLSLSFNMIENKNFFLSMSKYYNLPNLKLLMLMIIYLLISMIAVIKISMNNKGPLRQNFYDNTNP
;
A
#
# COMPACT_ATOMS: atom_id res chain seq x y z
N MET A 1 -11.05 14.08 -7.69
CA MET A 1 -11.38 13.38 -8.96
C MET A 1 -10.16 12.84 -9.71
N PHE A 2 -9.16 13.69 -10.01
CA PHE A 2 -7.91 13.26 -10.68
C PHE A 2 -7.19 12.12 -9.95
N PHE A 3 -7.04 12.21 -8.61
CA PHE A 3 -6.44 11.13 -7.83
C PHE A 3 -7.25 9.83 -7.86
N PHE A 4 -8.58 9.91 -8.01
CA PHE A 4 -9.42 8.71 -8.15
C PHE A 4 -9.16 8.00 -9.47
N SER A 5 -9.17 8.75 -10.58
CA SER A 5 -8.84 8.18 -11.89
C SER A 5 -7.42 7.63 -11.93
N LEU A 6 -6.46 8.30 -11.28
CA LEU A 6 -5.08 7.85 -11.22
C LEU A 6 -4.94 6.55 -10.40
N ASN A 7 -5.64 6.43 -9.27
CA ASN A 7 -5.71 5.19 -8.49
C ASN A 7 -6.28 4.03 -9.33
N LEU A 8 -7.35 4.26 -10.09
CA LEU A 8 -7.93 3.23 -10.97
C LEU A 8 -6.94 2.78 -12.05
N ILE A 9 -6.24 3.71 -12.71
CA ILE A 9 -5.24 3.37 -13.73
C ILE A 9 -4.13 2.52 -13.12
N LEU A 10 -3.64 2.90 -11.95
CA LEU A 10 -2.56 2.19 -11.27
C LEU A 10 -2.98 0.79 -10.82
N THR A 11 -4.18 0.61 -10.24
CA THR A 11 -4.63 -0.74 -9.82
C THR A 11 -4.81 -1.69 -11.00
N PHE A 12 -5.38 -1.22 -12.11
CA PHE A 12 -5.48 -2.05 -13.31
C PHE A 12 -4.11 -2.37 -13.91
N SER A 13 -3.15 -1.44 -13.85
CA SER A 13 -1.79 -1.69 -14.37
C SER A 13 -1.05 -2.81 -13.63
N ILE A 14 -1.33 -3.02 -12.33
CA ILE A 14 -0.73 -4.09 -11.51
C ILE A 14 -1.04 -5.47 -12.11
N LEU A 15 -2.24 -5.67 -12.66
CA LEU A 15 -2.68 -6.97 -13.20
C LEU A 15 -1.89 -7.43 -14.43
N PHE A 16 -1.23 -6.51 -15.16
CA PHE A 16 -0.52 -6.81 -16.41
C PHE A 16 0.99 -6.92 -16.25
N MET A 17 1.51 -6.64 -15.05
CA MET A 17 2.94 -6.54 -14.79
C MET A 17 3.47 -7.82 -14.16
N ASN A 18 4.54 -8.34 -14.76
CA ASN A 18 5.14 -9.61 -14.34
C ASN A 18 6.41 -9.42 -13.51
N HIS A 19 7.17 -8.35 -13.79
CA HIS A 19 8.48 -8.17 -13.16
C HIS A 19 8.32 -7.59 -11.75
N PRO A 20 8.93 -8.19 -10.70
CA PRO A 20 8.74 -7.76 -9.31
C PRO A 20 9.14 -6.30 -9.07
N ILE A 21 10.19 -5.83 -9.75
CA ILE A 21 10.63 -4.41 -9.71
C ILE A 21 9.58 -3.47 -10.33
N SER A 22 8.99 -3.83 -11.49
CA SER A 22 7.91 -3.03 -12.10
C SER A 22 6.69 -2.97 -11.19
N LEU A 23 6.36 -4.11 -10.57
CA LEU A 23 5.26 -4.22 -9.63
C LEU A 23 5.49 -3.31 -8.42
N GLY A 24 6.69 -3.38 -7.81
CA GLY A 24 7.05 -2.54 -6.67
C GLY A 24 6.98 -1.04 -6.97
N PHE A 25 7.42 -0.62 -8.15
CA PHE A 25 7.34 0.78 -8.57
C PHE A 25 5.90 1.26 -8.75
N ILE A 26 5.03 0.45 -9.37
CA ILE A 26 3.62 0.78 -9.55
C ILE A 26 2.89 0.81 -8.21
N ILE A 27 3.20 -0.11 -7.30
CA ILE A 27 2.63 -0.10 -5.95
C ILE A 27 3.07 1.17 -5.22
N LEU A 28 4.32 1.61 -5.32
CA LEU A 28 4.78 2.87 -4.73
C LEU A 28 3.97 4.07 -5.25
N LEU A 29 3.80 4.19 -6.56
CA LEU A 29 2.97 5.25 -7.15
C LEU A 29 1.52 5.19 -6.65
N TYR A 30 0.94 3.98 -6.58
CA TYR A 30 -0.42 3.75 -6.07
C TYR A 30 -0.55 4.17 -4.61
N THR A 31 0.45 3.89 -3.78
CA THR A 31 0.43 4.27 -2.36
C THR A 31 0.47 5.78 -2.18
N ILE A 32 1.26 6.50 -2.97
CA ILE A 32 1.30 7.97 -2.92
C ILE A 32 -0.04 8.55 -3.36
N SER A 33 -0.61 8.07 -4.47
CA SER A 33 -1.88 8.59 -4.98
C SER A 33 -3.08 8.27 -4.08
N SER A 34 -3.08 7.11 -3.43
CA SER A 34 -4.12 6.74 -2.46
C SER A 34 -4.03 7.56 -1.18
N CYS A 35 -2.82 7.87 -0.70
CA CYS A 35 -2.65 8.73 0.48
C CYS A 35 -3.08 10.18 0.20
N CYS A 36 -2.76 10.72 -0.98
CA CYS A 36 -3.26 12.02 -1.42
C CYS A 36 -4.79 12.02 -1.56
N PHE A 37 -5.38 10.94 -2.10
CA PHE A 37 -6.83 10.80 -2.20
C PHE A 37 -7.49 10.80 -0.82
N MET A 38 -6.98 10.00 0.13
CA MET A 38 -7.51 9.93 1.49
C MET A 38 -7.39 11.27 2.24
N GLY A 39 -6.26 11.96 2.05
CA GLY A 39 -6.03 13.29 2.64
C GLY A 39 -7.07 14.33 2.20
N MET A 40 -7.61 14.21 0.98
CA MET A 40 -8.67 15.10 0.49
C MET A 40 -10.04 14.85 1.13
N PHE A 41 -10.31 13.64 1.63
CA PHE A 41 -11.59 13.34 2.31
C PHE A 41 -11.53 13.57 3.82
N SER A 42 -10.35 13.56 4.41
CA SER A 42 -10.18 13.68 5.85
C SER A 42 -10.02 15.14 6.29
N PHE A 43 -10.64 15.51 7.42
CA PHE A 43 -10.44 16.83 8.04
C PHE A 43 -8.99 17.12 8.43
N ASN A 44 -8.22 16.09 8.80
CA ASN A 44 -6.78 16.23 9.02
C ASN A 44 -6.01 15.06 8.40
N PHE A 45 -4.78 15.35 8.00
CA PHE A 45 -3.86 14.44 7.33
C PHE A 45 -3.24 13.35 8.22
N TRP A 46 -3.64 13.21 9.49
CA TRP A 46 -3.05 12.22 10.41
C TRP A 46 -3.16 10.78 9.88
N PHE A 47 -4.34 10.38 9.38
CA PHE A 47 -4.54 9.05 8.82
C PHE A 47 -3.76 8.84 7.51
N SER A 48 -3.69 9.85 6.63
CA SER A 48 -2.87 9.77 5.41
C SER A 48 -1.38 9.66 5.72
N TYR A 49 -0.88 10.31 6.78
CA TYR A 49 0.52 10.18 7.19
C TYR A 49 0.85 8.80 7.75
N ILE A 50 -0.02 8.24 8.60
CA ILE A 50 0.16 6.87 9.11
C ILE A 50 0.21 5.87 7.95
N LEU A 51 -0.68 6.01 6.96
CA LEU A 51 -0.68 5.16 5.76
C LEU A 51 0.60 5.28 4.94
N ILE A 52 1.12 6.50 4.71
CA ILE A 52 2.39 6.73 4.00
C ILE A 52 3.54 5.99 4.68
N ILE A 53 3.67 6.12 6.01
CA ILE A 53 4.79 5.54 6.75
C ILE A 53 4.76 4.01 6.69
N ILE A 54 3.59 3.41 6.94
CA ILE A 54 3.45 1.95 6.97
C ILE A 54 3.68 1.36 5.58
N MET A 55 3.12 1.97 4.53
CA MET A 55 3.23 1.44 3.18
C MET A 55 4.63 1.58 2.58
N ILE A 56 5.29 2.73 2.77
CA ILE A 56 6.67 2.92 2.29
C ILE A 56 7.63 1.97 3.04
N GLY A 57 7.46 1.82 4.36
CA GLY A 57 8.25 0.88 5.15
C GLY A 57 8.15 -0.57 4.66
N GLY A 58 6.93 -1.04 4.37
CA GLY A 58 6.70 -2.39 3.82
C GLY A 58 7.29 -2.58 2.41
N LEU A 59 7.20 -1.56 1.56
CA LEU A 59 7.74 -1.62 0.18
C LEU A 59 9.26 -1.66 0.14
N LEU A 60 9.94 -0.96 1.05
CA LEU A 60 11.41 -0.99 1.13
C LEU A 60 11.93 -2.40 1.48
N ILE A 61 11.25 -3.11 2.39
CA ILE A 61 11.62 -4.48 2.76
C ILE A 61 11.44 -5.42 1.56
N LEU A 62 10.34 -5.30 0.83
CA LEU A 62 10.09 -6.03 -0.41
C LEU A 62 11.15 -5.75 -1.49
N PHE A 63 11.60 -4.49 -1.61
CA PHE A 63 12.64 -4.11 -2.57
C PHE A 63 13.97 -4.79 -2.24
N ILE A 64 14.41 -4.75 -0.97
CA ILE A 64 15.66 -5.40 -0.53
C ILE A 64 15.59 -6.91 -0.79
N TYR A 65 14.45 -7.55 -0.49
CA TYR A 65 14.24 -8.98 -0.72
C TYR A 65 14.33 -9.36 -2.21
N MET A 66 13.74 -8.56 -3.10
CA MET A 66 13.79 -8.85 -4.53
C MET A 66 15.20 -8.65 -5.13
N THR A 67 15.93 -7.62 -4.68
CA THR A 67 17.32 -7.41 -5.12
C THR A 67 18.29 -8.49 -4.64
N SER A 68 18.00 -9.17 -3.53
CA SER A 68 18.86 -10.25 -3.00
C SER A 68 18.58 -11.61 -3.64
N LEU A 69 17.43 -11.79 -4.30
CA LEU A 69 17.00 -13.06 -4.90
C LEU A 69 17.11 -13.11 -6.41
N ALA A 70 16.92 -11.99 -7.11
CA ALA A 70 16.90 -11.98 -8.57
C ALA A 70 18.30 -11.71 -9.16
N SER A 71 18.73 -12.57 -10.09
CA SER A 71 19.69 -12.16 -11.11
C SER A 71 19.08 -11.00 -11.93
N ASN A 72 19.88 -10.02 -12.36
CA ASN A 72 19.45 -8.87 -13.17
C ASN A 72 18.82 -9.29 -14.52
N GLU A 73 17.58 -9.78 -14.50
CA GLU A 73 16.81 -10.09 -15.70
C GLU A 73 16.49 -8.79 -16.43
N LYS A 74 16.52 -8.86 -17.78
CA LYS A 74 16.21 -7.69 -18.61
C LYS A 74 14.74 -7.32 -18.43
N PHE A 75 14.50 -6.03 -18.23
CA PHE A 75 13.18 -5.48 -17.98
C PHE A 75 12.27 -5.58 -19.21
N ASN A 76 11.27 -6.47 -19.16
CA ASN A 76 10.26 -6.62 -20.21
C ASN A 76 8.95 -5.96 -19.79
N LEU A 77 8.64 -4.79 -20.36
CA LEU A 77 7.35 -4.12 -20.17
C LEU A 77 6.27 -4.74 -21.05
N ASN A 78 5.14 -5.06 -20.44
CA ASN A 78 3.95 -5.53 -21.15
C ASN A 78 3.03 -4.34 -21.45
N TRP A 79 3.04 -3.85 -22.68
CA TRP A 79 2.26 -2.69 -23.12
C TRP A 79 0.74 -2.91 -23.15
N LYS A 80 0.27 -4.14 -22.88
CA LYS A 80 -1.17 -4.50 -22.86
C LYS A 80 -2.00 -3.63 -21.92
N PHE A 81 -1.39 -3.07 -20.86
CA PHE A 81 -2.07 -2.16 -19.94
C PHE A 81 -2.60 -0.88 -20.63
N LEU A 82 -1.97 -0.42 -21.72
CA LEU A 82 -2.36 0.82 -22.41
C LEU A 82 -3.81 0.76 -22.94
N VAL A 83 -4.35 -0.43 -23.20
CA VAL A 83 -5.72 -0.62 -23.71
C VAL A 83 -6.78 -0.13 -22.71
N ILE A 84 -6.46 -0.12 -21.42
CA ILE A 84 -7.43 0.19 -20.35
C ILE A 84 -7.51 1.69 -20.07
N ILE A 85 -6.47 2.45 -20.41
CA ILE A 85 -6.39 3.90 -20.20
C ILE A 85 -7.60 4.66 -20.81
N PRO A 86 -8.00 4.45 -22.08
CA PRO A 86 -9.13 5.20 -22.65
C PRO A 86 -10.47 4.91 -21.95
N LEU A 87 -10.69 3.68 -21.47
CA LEU A 87 -11.91 3.33 -20.74
C LEU A 87 -12.00 4.08 -19.41
N ILE A 88 -10.89 4.19 -18.69
CA ILE A 88 -10.84 4.89 -17.40
C ILE A 88 -11.03 6.40 -17.60
N ILE A 89 -10.46 6.97 -18.66
CA ILE A 89 -10.65 8.39 -19.00
C ILE A 89 -12.14 8.67 -19.29
N MET A 90 -12.82 7.81 -20.04
CA MET A 90 -14.26 7.95 -20.27
C MET A 90 -15.06 7.92 -18.96
N ILE A 91 -14.78 6.96 -18.07
CA ILE A 91 -15.45 6.87 -16.77
C ILE A 91 -15.22 8.14 -15.95
N SER A 92 -13.98 8.65 -15.96
CA SER A 92 -13.65 9.90 -15.25
C SER A 92 -14.40 11.11 -15.81
N TRP A 93 -14.65 11.16 -17.12
CA TRP A 93 -15.41 12.25 -17.73
C TRP A 93 -16.88 12.19 -17.35
N LEU A 94 -17.48 11.01 -17.37
CA LEU A 94 -18.88 10.81 -16.96
C LEU A 94 -19.11 11.22 -15.50
N MET A 95 -18.15 10.94 -14.64
CA MET A 95 -18.24 11.29 -13.22
C MET A 95 -18.24 12.81 -12.97
N LYS A 96 -17.74 13.63 -13.91
CA LYS A 96 -17.56 15.08 -13.71
C LYS A 96 -18.90 15.81 -13.72
N ASN A 97 -19.91 15.20 -14.33
CA ASN A 97 -21.23 15.78 -14.45
C ASN A 97 -22.07 15.62 -13.16
N PHE A 98 -21.55 14.93 -12.14
CA PHE A 98 -22.20 14.74 -10.83
C PHE A 98 -21.74 15.76 -9.78
N ASP A 99 -21.50 17.02 -10.18
CA ASP A 99 -21.08 18.13 -9.29
C ASP A 99 -22.15 18.54 -8.24
N TYR A 100 -23.33 17.90 -8.22
CA TYR A 100 -24.39 18.17 -7.24
C TYR A 100 -24.01 17.80 -5.79
N LEU A 101 -22.95 17.02 -5.58
CA LEU A 101 -22.51 16.56 -4.25
C LEU A 101 -21.73 17.62 -3.44
N ASP A 102 -21.19 18.65 -4.09
CA ASP A 102 -20.33 19.66 -3.43
C ASP A 102 -21.09 20.58 -2.47
N SER A 103 -22.40 20.78 -2.66
CA SER A 103 -23.22 21.59 -1.74
C SER A 103 -23.54 20.87 -0.42
N LEU A 104 -23.61 19.54 -0.44
CA LEU A 104 -23.85 18.72 0.74
C LEU A 104 -22.58 18.61 1.61
N SER A 105 -21.39 18.54 1.02
CA SER A 105 -20.12 18.36 1.73
C SER A 105 -19.75 19.55 2.63
N LEU A 106 -20.03 20.78 2.19
CA LEU A 106 -19.76 22.00 2.97
C LEU A 106 -20.54 22.08 4.29
N SER A 107 -21.76 21.52 4.35
CA SER A 107 -22.58 21.55 5.57
C SER A 107 -22.15 20.51 6.61
N PHE A 108 -21.67 19.34 6.18
CA PHE A 108 -21.12 18.31 7.07
C PHE A 108 -19.77 18.73 7.68
N ASN A 109 -18.96 19.50 6.94
CA ASN A 109 -17.62 19.87 7.36
C ASN A 109 -17.55 20.70 8.66
N MET A 110 -18.60 21.45 8.99
CA MET A 110 -18.64 22.27 10.20
C MET A 110 -18.98 21.48 11.47
N ILE A 111 -19.70 20.36 11.35
CA ILE A 111 -20.18 19.56 12.49
C ILE A 111 -19.09 18.58 12.96
N GLU A 112 -18.27 18.05 12.04
CA GLU A 112 -17.29 17.00 12.35
C GLU A 112 -15.96 17.51 12.93
N ASN A 113 -15.60 18.78 12.71
CA ASN A 113 -14.37 19.36 13.28
C ASN A 113 -14.31 19.29 14.82
N LYS A 114 -15.47 19.30 15.50
CA LYS A 114 -15.53 19.17 16.98
C LYS A 114 -15.31 17.73 17.47
N ASN A 115 -15.56 16.72 16.64
CA ASN A 115 -15.42 15.31 17.00
C ASN A 115 -14.01 14.76 16.72
N PHE A 116 -13.09 15.57 16.21
CA PHE A 116 -11.78 15.13 15.74
C PHE A 116 -10.86 14.64 16.87
N PHE A 117 -10.73 15.39 17.97
CA PHE A 117 -9.92 14.98 19.13
C PHE A 117 -10.49 13.73 19.84
N LEU A 118 -11.78 13.46 19.67
CA LEU A 118 -12.44 12.26 20.19
C LEU A 118 -12.19 11.01 19.33
N SER A 119 -11.75 11.16 18.07
CA SER A 119 -11.58 10.03 17.15
C SER A 119 -10.45 9.08 17.58
N MET A 120 -9.31 9.61 18.01
CA MET A 120 -8.17 8.78 18.45
C MET A 120 -8.35 8.23 19.86
N SER A 121 -8.94 9.00 20.78
CA SER A 121 -9.22 8.54 22.13
C SER A 121 -10.32 7.48 22.19
N LYS A 122 -11.12 7.33 21.12
CA LYS A 122 -12.19 6.32 21.02
C LYS A 122 -11.69 4.88 21.17
N TYR A 123 -10.44 4.58 20.80
CA TYR A 123 -9.89 3.22 20.91
C TYR A 123 -9.42 2.86 22.32
N TYR A 124 -9.13 3.87 23.15
CA TYR A 124 -8.79 3.68 24.56
C TYR A 124 -10.02 3.62 25.47
N ASN A 125 -11.21 3.86 24.94
CA ASN A 125 -12.46 3.75 25.67
C ASN A 125 -13.15 2.40 25.43
N LEU A 126 -13.92 1.94 26.41
CA LEU A 126 -14.83 0.81 26.25
C LEU A 126 -15.95 1.22 25.27
N PRO A 127 -16.40 0.33 24.34
CA PRO A 127 -16.05 -1.09 24.18
C PRO A 127 -14.82 -1.36 23.30
N ASN A 128 -14.28 -0.35 22.61
CA ASN A 128 -13.22 -0.50 21.61
C ASN A 128 -11.88 -0.95 22.18
N LEU A 129 -11.65 -0.80 23.49
CA LEU A 129 -10.47 -1.33 24.17
C LEU A 129 -10.30 -2.85 23.96
N LYS A 130 -11.40 -3.61 23.80
CA LYS A 130 -11.35 -5.04 23.43
C LYS A 130 -10.70 -5.26 22.06
N LEU A 131 -11.00 -4.40 21.09
CA LEU A 131 -10.39 -4.43 19.76
C LEU A 131 -8.89 -4.14 19.85
N LEU A 132 -8.49 -3.15 20.66
CA LEU A 132 -7.09 -2.83 20.88
C LEU A 132 -6.32 -4.01 21.51
N MET A 133 -6.91 -4.68 22.49
CA MET A 133 -6.32 -5.90 23.08
C MET A 133 -6.15 -7.03 22.06
N LEU A 134 -7.14 -7.23 21.18
CA LEU A 134 -7.03 -8.22 20.10
C LEU A 134 -5.84 -7.92 19.18
N MET A 135 -5.64 -6.66 18.80
CA MET A 135 -4.54 -6.25 17.91
C MET A 135 -3.16 -6.49 18.54
N ILE A 136 -3.01 -6.23 19.85
CA ILE A 136 -1.76 -6.51 20.58
C ILE A 136 -1.46 -8.02 20.56
N ILE A 137 -2.46 -8.85 20.86
CA ILE A 137 -2.31 -10.32 20.84
C ILE A 137 -1.98 -10.80 19.43
N TYR A 138 -2.63 -10.27 18.39
CA TYR A 138 -2.35 -10.60 16.99
C TYR A 138 -0.89 -10.30 16.61
N LEU A 139 -0.40 -9.10 16.92
CA LEU A 139 0.99 -8.72 16.64
C LEU A 139 1.98 -9.59 17.41
N LEU A 140 1.70 -9.92 18.68
CA LEU A 140 2.55 -10.81 19.48
C LEU A 140 2.64 -12.22 18.88
N ILE A 141 1.51 -12.80 18.47
CA ILE A 141 1.48 -14.11 17.82
C ILE A 141 2.25 -14.06 16.50
N SER A 142 2.09 -12.99 15.71
CA SER A 142 2.80 -12.82 14.44
C SER A 142 4.32 -12.81 14.63
N MET A 143 4.83 -12.12 15.66
CA MET A 143 6.25 -12.08 15.97
C MET A 143 6.79 -13.47 16.36
N ILE A 144 6.08 -14.21 17.21
CA ILE A 144 6.45 -15.57 17.61
C ILE A 144 6.46 -16.50 16.38
N ALA A 145 5.48 -16.38 15.49
CA ALA A 145 5.39 -17.17 14.27
C ALA A 145 6.57 -16.88 13.33
N VAL A 146 6.89 -15.59 13.11
CA VAL A 146 8.03 -15.18 12.26
C VAL A 146 9.35 -15.76 12.80
N ILE A 147 9.61 -15.70 14.11
CA ILE A 147 10.83 -16.27 14.72
C ILE A 147 10.90 -17.79 14.49
N LYS A 148 9.78 -18.51 14.63
CA LYS A 148 9.73 -19.96 14.38
C LYS A 148 9.99 -20.31 12.91
N ILE A 149 9.48 -19.52 11.97
CA ILE A 149 9.71 -19.73 10.53
C ILE A 149 11.17 -19.41 10.17
N SER A 150 11.75 -18.34 10.70
CA SER A 150 13.12 -17.94 10.38
C SER A 150 14.19 -18.90 10.93
N MET A 151 13.90 -19.62 12.01
CA MET A 151 14.83 -20.60 12.60
C MET A 151 14.89 -21.94 11.84
N ASN A 152 14.15 -22.11 10.74
CA ASN A 152 14.16 -23.35 9.97
C ASN A 152 15.45 -23.47 9.12
N ASN A 153 16.51 -23.96 9.74
CA ASN A 153 17.83 -24.16 9.14
C ASN A 153 17.82 -25.30 8.11
N LYS A 154 17.64 -24.97 6.83
CA LYS A 154 18.00 -25.87 5.72
C LYS A 154 19.08 -25.22 4.86
N GLY A 155 20.32 -25.26 5.37
CA GLY A 155 21.55 -24.93 4.64
C GLY A 155 21.66 -23.46 4.15
N PRO A 156 22.87 -23.01 3.77
CA PRO A 156 23.03 -21.69 3.17
C PRO A 156 22.34 -21.65 1.80
N LEU A 157 21.58 -20.58 1.54
CA LEU A 157 20.97 -20.29 0.23
C LEU A 157 22.00 -20.12 -0.91
N ARG A 158 23.30 -19.99 -0.58
CA ARG A 158 24.41 -19.97 -1.53
C ARG A 158 25.43 -21.04 -1.16
N GLN A 159 25.58 -22.05 -2.02
CA GLN A 159 26.76 -22.91 -1.99
C GLN A 159 27.96 -22.05 -2.37
N ASN A 160 28.89 -21.85 -1.43
CA ASN A 160 30.25 -21.48 -1.81
C ASN A 160 30.86 -22.76 -2.39
N PHE A 161 30.84 -22.91 -3.71
CA PHE A 161 31.75 -23.81 -4.40
C PHE A 161 33.16 -23.25 -4.16
N TYR A 162 33.82 -23.74 -3.12
CA TYR A 162 35.28 -23.69 -3.08
C TYR A 162 35.73 -24.76 -4.07
N ASP A 163 36.18 -24.32 -5.25
CA ASP A 163 36.99 -25.14 -6.12
C ASP A 163 38.24 -25.55 -5.32
N ASN A 164 38.22 -26.78 -4.80
CA ASN A 164 39.44 -27.49 -4.48
C ASN A 164 40.15 -27.80 -5.80
N THR A 165 40.83 -26.80 -6.37
CA THR A 165 42.01 -27.09 -7.18
C THR A 165 43.08 -27.56 -6.21
N ASN A 166 43.10 -28.89 -6.03
CA ASN A 166 44.18 -29.66 -5.44
C ASN A 166 45.55 -29.29 -6.07
N PRO A 167 46.66 -29.55 -5.33
CA PRO A 167 47.84 -28.69 -5.18
C PRO A 167 48.72 -28.51 -6.42
#